data_AF-K8XW80-F1
#
_entry.id   AF-K8XW80-F1
#
_cell.length_a   1.000
_cell.length_b   1.000
_cell.length_c   1.000
_cell.angle_alpha   90.00
_cell.angle_beta   90.00
_cell.angle_gamma   90.00
#
_symmetry.space_group_name_H-M   'P 1'
#
loop_
_entity.id
_entity.type
_entity.pdbx_description
1 polymer ?
#
loop_
_entity_poly.entity_id
_entity_poly.type
_entity_poly.pdbx_seq_one_letter_code
_entity_poly.pdbx_strand_id
1 'polypeptide(L)'
;MNQSKLFEAIREGKPETVKRLLEEGCDPSSLEKGGHHNALSLAAYSKQPEMIESLLKKGARVNDRTKGGRVALHNAIWQYDKRSLELLLDAGADIHAADDENWTPIWLSERWEPFAILIERGAKVDAISTNGETLIRRMALATATQQDEGIKILTKLVELGLRVSDEKPDESGETLLMEVIDCSSTNKKKNQIAHWLLEQGMDPLYVSEAGRTALHYACKVGDLDLVKTLLSLGVDTNARIKEEGNGFEEGASPIDCVIEYGKDRKAILAELKKAGAGKSPPKPALDIKIEDNVIYLQGKDRKAILEEMLQITKDLKTNVFSHPDYEDHDLIWEFPGEEIDELDFFTKCVSESDIRSLVARYVSQILEANEKEEETIYVHDELEAGGYAMQALVATGNAEYLELLAKYIHSIDIEHTVHLYELMDVVRSTYSKEQLVSIEEALDDLGLAR
;
A
#
# COMPACT_ATOMS: atom_id res chain seq x y z
N MET A 1 1.04 21.71 51.22
CA MET A 1 0.39 22.50 50.14
C MET A 1 -0.60 21.62 49.41
N ASN A 2 -1.69 22.19 48.90
CA ASN A 2 -2.68 21.43 48.16
C ASN A 2 -2.33 21.41 46.67
N GLN A 3 -1.64 20.36 46.22
CA GLN A 3 -1.31 20.14 44.81
C GLN A 3 -2.55 20.18 43.91
N SER A 4 -3.75 19.83 44.43
CA SER A 4 -4.99 19.90 43.64
C SER A 4 -5.26 21.32 43.11
N LYS A 5 -4.91 22.35 43.89
CA LYS A 5 -5.10 23.76 43.50
C LYS A 5 -4.24 24.14 42.30
N LEU A 6 -3.06 23.53 42.14
CA LEU A 6 -2.21 23.75 40.98
C LEU A 6 -2.91 23.24 39.71
N PHE A 7 -3.42 22.01 39.75
CA PHE A 7 -4.15 21.43 38.62
C PHE A 7 -5.45 22.17 38.31
N GLU A 8 -6.23 22.56 39.32
CA GLU A 8 -7.41 23.41 39.15
C GLU A 8 -7.07 24.73 38.45
N ALA A 9 -6.00 25.42 38.89
CA ALA A 9 -5.57 26.67 38.28
C ALA A 9 -5.08 26.51 36.82
N ILE A 10 -4.44 25.38 36.49
CA ILE A 10 -4.06 25.06 35.10
C ILE A 10 -5.31 24.83 34.26
N ARG A 11 -6.29 24.04 34.72
CA ARG A 11 -7.56 23.82 33.99
C ARG A 11 -8.34 25.09 33.72
N GLU A 12 -8.34 26.00 34.69
CA GLU A 12 -9.01 27.30 34.58
C GLU A 12 -8.22 28.33 33.76
N GLY A 13 -7.00 27.99 33.32
CA GLY A 13 -6.15 28.90 32.53
C GLY A 13 -5.74 30.16 33.30
N LYS A 14 -5.40 30.02 34.59
CA LYS A 14 -5.04 31.14 35.48
C LYS A 14 -3.53 31.21 35.74
N PRO A 15 -2.72 31.76 34.80
CA PRO A 15 -1.25 31.74 34.89
C PRO A 15 -0.70 32.43 36.13
N GLU A 16 -1.30 33.54 36.56
CA GLU A 16 -0.86 34.25 37.77
C GLU A 16 -1.12 33.45 39.05
N THR A 17 -2.23 32.68 39.10
CA THR A 17 -2.50 31.77 40.21
C THR A 17 -1.49 30.63 40.24
N VAL A 18 -1.14 30.07 39.08
CA VAL A 18 -0.13 29.01 38.98
C VAL A 18 1.25 29.53 39.41
N LYS A 19 1.70 30.69 38.91
CA LYS A 19 2.97 31.31 39.33
C LYS A 19 3.04 31.48 40.85
N ARG A 20 1.99 32.05 41.46
CA ARG A 20 1.91 32.20 42.92
C ARG A 20 1.96 30.86 43.65
N LEU A 21 1.23 29.85 43.19
CA LEU A 21 1.24 28.51 43.81
C LEU A 21 2.61 27.83 43.72
N LEU A 22 3.34 28.03 42.62
CA LEU A 22 4.70 27.53 42.46
C LEU A 22 5.70 28.30 43.35
N GLU A 23 5.52 29.61 43.53
CA GLU A 23 6.30 30.42 44.48
C GLU A 23 6.04 30.05 45.94
N GLU A 24 4.79 29.67 46.25
CA GLU A 24 4.40 29.11 47.54
C GLU A 24 5.01 27.71 47.77
N GLY A 25 5.66 27.08 46.79
CA GLY A 25 6.36 25.81 46.95
C GLY A 25 5.54 24.57 46.53
N CYS A 26 4.49 24.73 45.72
CA CYS A 26 3.90 23.58 45.03
C CYS A 26 4.94 22.92 44.11
N ASP A 27 4.90 21.59 44.05
CA ASP A 27 5.84 20.82 43.24
C ASP A 27 5.43 20.93 41.76
N PRO A 28 6.25 21.56 40.89
CA PRO A 28 5.95 21.71 39.48
C PRO A 28 5.95 20.37 38.72
N SER A 29 6.50 19.30 39.32
CA SER A 29 6.51 17.94 38.77
C SER A 29 5.48 17.02 39.43
N SER A 30 4.54 17.59 40.21
CA SER A 30 3.50 16.80 40.84
C SER A 30 2.62 16.08 39.82
N LEU A 31 2.12 14.92 40.24
CA LEU A 31 1.12 14.13 39.51
C LEU A 31 -0.26 14.38 40.11
N GLU A 32 -1.26 14.44 39.24
CA GLU A 32 -2.65 14.47 39.64
C GLU A 32 -3.08 13.13 40.26
N LYS A 33 -4.12 13.17 41.10
CA LYS A 33 -4.79 11.96 41.58
C LYS A 33 -5.23 11.09 40.39
N GLY A 34 -4.72 9.86 40.33
CA GLY A 34 -4.97 8.92 39.23
C GLY A 34 -3.86 8.87 38.19
N GLY A 35 -2.89 9.80 38.24
CA GLY A 35 -1.66 9.77 37.46
C GLY A 35 -1.81 10.15 35.98
N HIS A 36 -3.01 10.46 35.50
CA HIS A 36 -3.27 10.77 34.08
C HIS A 36 -2.52 12.01 33.58
N HIS A 37 -2.26 12.97 34.48
CA HIS A 37 -1.50 14.17 34.16
C HIS A 37 -0.49 14.50 35.26
N ASN A 38 0.70 14.95 34.86
CA ASN A 38 1.49 15.90 35.64
C ASN A 38 1.18 17.34 35.19
N ALA A 39 1.65 18.34 35.94
CA ALA A 39 1.35 19.75 35.66
C ALA A 39 1.74 20.18 34.23
N LEU A 40 2.91 19.76 33.73
CA LEU A 40 3.36 20.05 32.35
C LEU A 40 2.46 19.40 31.30
N SER A 41 2.14 18.12 31.46
CA SER A 41 1.30 17.38 30.52
C SER A 41 -0.12 17.94 30.44
N LEU A 42 -0.65 18.47 31.56
CA LEU A 42 -1.95 19.14 31.58
C LEU A 42 -1.88 20.50 30.88
N ALA A 43 -0.84 21.30 31.15
CA ALA A 43 -0.64 22.58 30.48
C ALA A 43 -0.49 22.42 28.95
N ALA A 44 0.26 21.39 28.52
CA ALA A 44 0.39 21.01 27.11
C ALA A 44 -0.95 20.55 26.51
N TYR A 45 -1.69 19.68 27.22
CA TYR A 45 -3.02 19.26 26.81
C TYR A 45 -4.01 20.43 26.71
N SER A 46 -3.87 21.45 27.56
CA SER A 46 -4.72 22.64 27.56
C SER A 46 -4.23 23.77 26.64
N LYS A 47 -3.17 23.55 25.84
CA LYS A 47 -2.59 24.53 24.90
C LYS A 47 -2.16 25.85 25.59
N GLN A 48 -1.46 25.74 26.72
CA GLN A 48 -1.06 26.89 27.55
C GLN A 48 0.47 27.07 27.58
N PRO A 49 1.09 27.60 26.52
CA PRO A 49 2.55 27.73 26.44
C PRO A 49 3.15 28.61 27.54
N GLU A 50 2.48 29.69 27.97
CA GLU A 50 2.95 30.53 29.08
C GLU A 50 3.00 29.78 30.41
N MET A 51 2.11 28.81 30.57
CA MET A 51 2.06 27.93 31.73
C MET A 51 3.20 26.93 31.71
N ILE A 52 3.47 26.34 30.53
CA ILE A 52 4.61 25.45 30.31
C ILE A 52 5.92 26.19 30.63
N GLU A 53 6.11 27.42 30.12
CA GLU A 53 7.30 28.22 30.45
C GLU A 53 7.45 28.45 31.95
N SER A 54 6.35 28.77 32.65
CA SER A 54 6.36 29.01 34.09
C SER A 54 6.71 27.76 34.89
N LEU A 55 6.16 26.60 34.50
CA LEU A 55 6.46 25.31 35.12
C LEU A 55 7.92 24.89 34.89
N LEU A 56 8.42 25.00 33.66
CA LEU A 56 9.81 24.70 33.32
C LEU A 56 10.79 25.60 34.07
N LYS A 57 10.53 26.92 34.15
CA LYS A 57 11.34 27.87 34.93
C LYS A 57 11.41 27.53 36.42
N LYS A 58 10.40 26.83 36.96
CA LYS A 58 10.36 26.38 38.36
C LYS A 58 10.94 24.98 38.56
N GLY A 59 11.49 24.36 37.51
CA GLY A 59 12.16 23.06 37.59
C GLY A 59 11.23 21.86 37.38
N ALA A 60 10.11 22.05 36.66
CA ALA A 60 9.32 20.91 36.21
C ALA A 60 10.18 19.95 35.37
N ARG A 61 10.13 18.65 35.68
CA ARG A 61 10.84 17.63 34.91
C ARG A 61 10.10 17.36 33.61
N VAL A 62 10.72 17.75 32.50
CA VAL A 62 10.11 17.70 31.15
C VAL A 62 9.73 16.28 30.70
N ASN A 63 10.46 15.26 31.17
CA ASN A 63 10.30 13.85 30.79
C ASN A 63 9.58 13.00 31.86
N ASP A 64 8.94 13.62 32.85
CA ASP A 64 8.12 12.85 33.79
C ASP A 64 6.94 12.21 33.06
N ARG A 65 6.80 10.89 33.25
CA ARG A 65 5.78 10.07 32.59
C ARG A 65 4.47 10.11 33.38
N THR A 66 3.36 10.20 32.67
CA THR A 66 2.02 10.03 33.22
C THR A 66 1.59 8.56 33.16
N LYS A 67 0.42 8.25 33.70
CA LYS A 67 -0.25 6.96 33.51
C LYS A 67 -0.52 6.78 32.01
N GLY A 68 -0.12 5.62 31.46
CA GLY A 68 -0.07 5.40 30.01
C GLY A 68 1.31 5.68 29.40
N GLY A 69 2.31 6.08 30.20
CA GLY A 69 3.68 6.26 29.73
C GLY A 69 3.96 7.59 29.02
N ARG A 70 2.95 8.44 28.78
CA ARG A 70 3.11 9.67 28.02
C ARG A 70 3.92 10.73 28.77
N VAL A 71 4.76 11.45 28.03
CA VAL A 71 5.38 12.73 28.45
C VAL A 71 4.60 13.92 27.89
N ALA A 72 4.84 15.13 28.40
CA ALA A 72 4.12 16.34 27.99
C ALA A 72 4.15 16.61 26.47
N LEU A 73 5.24 16.20 25.78
CA LEU A 73 5.40 16.37 24.34
C LEU A 73 4.30 15.65 23.53
N HIS A 74 3.86 14.46 23.94
CA HIS A 74 2.75 13.74 23.31
C HIS A 74 1.48 14.60 23.26
N ASN A 75 1.15 15.25 24.38
CA ASN A 75 -0.06 16.04 24.49
C ASN A 75 0.02 17.33 23.65
N ALA A 76 1.19 17.96 23.58
CA ALA A 76 1.38 19.15 22.75
C ALA A 76 1.18 18.84 21.25
N ILE A 77 1.67 17.69 20.79
CA ILE A 77 1.52 17.22 19.40
C ILE A 77 0.07 16.86 19.10
N TRP A 78 -0.56 16.05 19.95
CA TRP A 78 -1.97 15.67 19.80
C TRP A 78 -2.89 16.90 19.72
N GLN A 79 -2.53 17.94 20.47
CA GLN A 79 -3.29 19.18 20.50
C GLN A 79 -2.93 20.18 19.39
N TYR A 80 -1.96 19.83 18.54
CA TYR A 80 -1.47 20.66 17.43
C TYR A 80 -1.02 22.05 17.90
N ASP A 81 -0.44 22.15 19.10
CA ASP A 81 0.05 23.42 19.65
C ASP A 81 1.55 23.56 19.43
N LYS A 82 1.92 24.18 18.30
CA LYS A 82 3.31 24.43 17.90
C LYS A 82 4.14 25.05 19.01
N ARG A 83 3.60 26.08 19.70
CA ARG A 83 4.39 26.81 20.69
C ARG A 83 4.72 25.94 21.89
N SER A 84 3.77 25.15 22.37
CA SER A 84 4.01 24.18 23.44
C SER A 84 4.98 23.08 23.00
N LEU A 85 4.85 22.59 21.77
CA LEU A 85 5.76 21.59 21.19
C LEU A 85 7.20 22.10 21.17
N GLU A 86 7.44 23.29 20.61
CA GLU A 86 8.77 23.91 20.54
C GLU A 86 9.36 24.16 21.93
N LEU A 87 8.57 24.71 22.86
CA LEU A 87 9.01 24.95 24.23
C LEU A 87 9.46 23.67 24.95
N LEU A 88 8.73 22.58 24.75
CA LEU A 88 9.06 21.29 25.36
C LEU A 88 10.33 20.70 24.75
N LEU A 89 10.47 20.73 23.41
CA LEU A 89 11.68 20.26 22.74
C LEU A 89 12.91 21.09 23.14
N ASP A 90 12.78 22.41 23.21
CA ASP A 90 13.87 23.32 23.62
C ASP A 90 14.27 23.09 25.10
N ALA A 91 13.34 22.60 25.92
CA ALA A 91 13.59 22.21 27.30
C ALA A 91 14.15 20.79 27.47
N GLY A 92 14.44 20.08 26.37
CA GLY A 92 15.01 18.73 26.38
C GLY A 92 13.98 17.62 26.57
N ALA A 93 12.74 17.82 26.11
CA ALA A 93 11.78 16.73 25.99
C ALA A 93 12.36 15.62 25.10
N ASP A 94 12.26 14.38 25.58
CA ASP A 94 12.70 13.21 24.84
C ASP A 94 11.77 12.96 23.65
N ILE A 95 12.30 13.22 22.45
CA ILE A 95 11.61 13.06 21.17
C ILE A 95 11.32 11.58 20.83
N HIS A 96 11.93 10.64 21.55
CA HIS A 96 11.74 9.20 21.40
C HIS A 96 11.08 8.56 22.61
N ALA A 97 10.52 9.35 23.55
CA ALA A 97 9.80 8.80 24.69
C ALA A 97 8.61 7.98 24.20
N ALA A 98 8.71 6.65 24.21
CA ALA A 98 7.63 5.77 23.83
C ALA A 98 6.59 5.70 24.95
N ASP A 99 5.29 5.75 24.67
CA ASP A 99 4.23 5.51 25.66
C ASP A 99 3.97 4.00 25.87
N ASP A 100 2.92 3.61 26.59
CA ASP A 100 2.66 2.20 26.91
C ASP A 100 2.25 1.36 25.66
N GLU A 101 1.88 2.00 24.54
CA GLU A 101 1.62 1.37 23.23
C GLU A 101 2.84 1.43 22.30
N ASN A 102 4.00 1.78 22.87
CA ASN A 102 5.25 2.07 22.18
C ASN A 102 5.16 3.24 21.19
N TRP A 103 4.15 4.11 21.32
CA TRP A 103 4.01 5.28 20.47
C TRP A 103 4.96 6.37 20.95
N THR A 104 5.93 6.74 20.11
CA THR A 104 6.75 7.93 20.34
C THR A 104 5.99 9.19 19.88
N PRO A 105 6.42 10.40 20.26
CA PRO A 105 5.78 11.65 19.86
C PRO A 105 5.33 11.75 18.38
N ILE A 106 6.11 11.22 17.44
CA ILE A 106 5.80 11.26 16.00
C ILE A 106 4.58 10.40 15.60
N TRP A 107 4.21 9.40 16.39
CA TRP A 107 3.02 8.57 16.15
C TRP A 107 1.72 9.34 16.34
N LEU A 108 1.79 10.50 17.02
CA LEU A 108 0.64 11.37 17.27
C LEU A 108 0.58 12.57 16.34
N SER A 109 1.54 12.74 15.42
CA SER A 109 1.61 13.91 14.54
C SER A 109 0.75 13.74 13.28
N GLU A 110 -0.57 13.78 13.47
CA GLU A 110 -1.56 13.64 12.38
C GLU A 110 -1.68 14.90 11.49
N ARG A 111 -0.74 15.84 11.62
CA ARG A 111 -0.63 17.08 10.83
C ARG A 111 0.80 17.32 10.40
N TRP A 112 0.96 17.94 9.24
CA TRP A 112 2.26 18.21 8.64
C TRP A 112 3.16 19.03 9.55
N GLU A 113 2.66 20.09 10.20
CA GLU A 113 3.52 20.99 10.98
C GLU A 113 4.19 20.30 12.19
N PRO A 114 3.47 19.62 13.11
CA PRO A 114 4.12 18.85 14.17
C PRO A 114 5.03 17.74 13.64
N PHE A 115 4.62 17.04 12.58
CA PHE A 115 5.41 15.97 11.97
C PHE A 115 6.75 16.51 11.43
N ALA A 116 6.70 17.59 10.65
CA ALA A 116 7.88 18.23 10.06
C ALA A 116 8.85 18.73 11.14
N ILE A 117 8.35 19.37 12.20
CA ILE A 117 9.21 19.82 13.31
C ILE A 117 9.91 18.64 13.98
N LEU A 118 9.21 17.51 14.20
CA LEU A 118 9.81 16.34 14.80
C LEU A 118 10.89 15.72 13.91
N ILE A 119 10.64 15.61 12.61
CA ILE A 119 11.64 15.14 11.63
C ILE A 119 12.87 16.06 11.62
N GLU A 120 12.68 17.38 11.56
CA GLU A 120 13.77 18.37 11.61
C GLU A 120 14.59 18.28 12.91
N ARG A 121 13.96 17.85 14.01
CA ARG A 121 14.57 17.67 15.32
C ARG A 121 15.15 16.25 15.52
N GLY A 122 15.13 15.41 14.49
CA GLY A 122 15.77 14.08 14.50
C GLY A 122 14.89 12.95 15.01
N ALA A 123 13.56 13.07 14.95
CA ALA A 123 12.66 11.97 15.26
C ALA A 123 12.90 10.78 14.33
N LYS A 124 12.88 9.58 14.90
CA LYS A 124 12.98 8.31 14.19
C LYS A 124 11.60 7.86 13.70
N VAL A 125 11.57 7.26 12.52
CA VAL A 125 10.34 6.84 11.82
C VAL A 125 10.19 5.33 11.70
N ASP A 126 11.21 4.57 12.07
CA ASP A 126 11.34 3.11 11.92
C ASP A 126 10.81 2.32 13.13
N ALA A 127 10.21 3.00 14.11
CA ALA A 127 9.59 2.34 15.24
C ALA A 127 8.37 1.50 14.80
N ILE A 128 8.01 0.52 15.63
CA ILE A 128 6.85 -0.36 15.44
C ILE A 128 6.03 -0.30 16.73
N SER A 129 4.70 -0.23 16.64
CA SER A 129 3.84 -0.23 17.84
C SER A 129 3.86 -1.58 18.56
N THR A 130 3.28 -1.65 19.77
CA THR A 130 3.11 -2.94 20.47
C THR A 130 2.28 -3.96 19.69
N ASN A 131 1.42 -3.50 18.79
CA ASN A 131 0.56 -4.36 17.96
C ASN A 131 1.20 -4.67 16.60
N GLY A 132 2.47 -4.30 16.38
CA GLY A 132 3.16 -4.54 15.12
C GLY A 132 2.78 -3.56 14.00
N GLU A 133 2.03 -2.49 14.30
CA GLU A 133 1.71 -1.46 13.30
C GLU A 133 2.95 -0.66 12.95
N THR A 134 3.02 -0.19 11.71
CA THR A 134 4.05 0.74 11.23
C THR A 134 3.57 2.18 11.35
N LEU A 135 4.50 3.14 11.22
CA LEU A 135 4.15 4.55 11.18
C LEU A 135 3.37 4.92 9.90
N ILE A 136 3.61 4.24 8.76
CA ILE A 136 2.83 4.44 7.53
C ILE A 136 1.37 4.08 7.78
N ARG A 137 1.08 2.87 8.29
CA ARG A 137 -0.29 2.44 8.60
C ARG A 137 -0.97 3.41 9.56
N ARG A 138 -0.31 3.74 10.67
CA ARG A 138 -0.87 4.68 11.65
C ARG A 138 -1.21 6.02 11.02
N MET A 139 -0.31 6.62 10.25
CA MET A 139 -0.53 7.94 9.62
C MET A 139 -1.60 7.88 8.54
N ALA A 140 -1.64 6.82 7.73
CA ALA A 140 -2.65 6.64 6.69
C ALA A 140 -4.07 6.56 7.30
N LEU A 141 -4.24 5.79 8.37
CA LEU A 141 -5.52 5.65 9.07
C LEU A 141 -5.90 6.93 9.85
N ALA A 142 -4.94 7.55 10.54
CA ALA A 142 -5.14 8.79 11.30
C ALA A 142 -5.66 9.94 10.43
N THR A 143 -5.10 10.04 9.23
CA THR A 143 -5.29 11.18 8.33
C THR A 143 -6.30 10.89 7.23
N ALA A 144 -7.02 9.76 7.29
CA ALA A 144 -8.07 9.40 6.33
C ALA A 144 -9.15 10.49 6.17
N THR A 145 -9.36 11.31 7.20
CA THR A 145 -10.28 12.47 7.19
C THR A 145 -9.62 13.79 6.76
N GLN A 146 -8.29 13.89 6.81
CA GLN A 146 -7.47 15.07 6.52
C GLN A 146 -6.42 14.73 5.44
N GLN A 147 -6.90 14.23 4.30
CA GLN A 147 -6.06 13.54 3.32
C GLN A 147 -4.91 14.39 2.77
N ASP A 148 -5.09 15.71 2.57
CA ASP A 148 -4.02 16.59 2.10
C ASP A 148 -2.81 16.65 3.06
N GLU A 149 -3.05 16.56 4.37
CA GLU A 149 -1.98 16.51 5.38
C GLU A 149 -1.37 15.10 5.44
N GLY A 150 -2.23 14.07 5.36
CA GLY A 150 -1.84 12.67 5.28
C GLY A 150 -0.86 12.38 4.15
N ILE A 151 -1.19 12.79 2.93
CA ILE A 151 -0.36 12.57 1.75
C ILE A 151 1.03 13.20 1.91
N LYS A 152 1.13 14.41 2.49
CA LYS A 152 2.45 15.04 2.74
C LYS A 152 3.28 14.22 3.72
N ILE A 153 2.65 13.77 4.82
CA ILE A 153 3.32 12.94 5.83
C ILE A 153 3.77 11.61 5.21
N LEU A 154 2.86 10.90 4.54
CA LEU A 154 3.11 9.61 3.92
C LEU A 154 4.21 9.69 2.84
N THR A 155 4.13 10.69 1.96
CA THR A 155 5.18 10.95 0.96
C THR A 155 6.53 11.18 1.65
N LYS A 156 6.55 11.96 2.75
CA LYS A 156 7.78 12.20 3.48
C LYS A 156 8.32 10.94 4.16
N LEU A 157 7.47 10.05 4.65
CA LEU A 157 7.89 8.77 5.22
C LEU A 157 8.54 7.87 4.16
N VAL A 158 7.99 7.84 2.94
CA VAL A 158 8.57 7.11 1.81
C VAL A 158 9.93 7.71 1.40
N GLU A 159 10.04 9.05 1.34
CA GLU A 159 11.33 9.72 1.11
C GLU A 159 12.38 9.39 2.19
N LEU A 160 11.94 9.09 3.42
CA LEU A 160 12.80 8.68 4.54
C LEU A 160 13.13 7.17 4.53
N GLY A 161 12.66 6.43 3.51
CA GLY A 161 13.04 5.05 3.26
C GLY A 161 12.05 3.98 3.71
N LEU A 162 10.89 4.37 4.26
CA LEU A 162 9.82 3.40 4.55
C LEU A 162 9.13 2.96 3.25
N ARG A 163 8.68 1.71 3.19
CA ARG A 163 8.04 1.15 1.98
C ARG A 163 6.62 0.72 2.28
N VAL A 164 5.69 1.08 1.40
CA VAL A 164 4.29 0.63 1.47
C VAL A 164 4.18 -0.88 1.24
N SER A 165 5.09 -1.47 0.47
CA SER A 165 5.17 -2.92 0.23
C SER A 165 5.42 -3.75 1.50
N ASP A 166 5.95 -3.13 2.55
CA ASP A 166 6.28 -3.83 3.80
C ASP A 166 5.04 -3.98 4.72
N GLU A 167 3.93 -3.33 4.35
CA GLU A 167 2.68 -3.39 5.12
C GLU A 167 2.05 -4.77 5.03
N LYS A 168 1.83 -5.36 6.21
CA LYS A 168 1.17 -6.66 6.35
C LYS A 168 -0.32 -6.48 6.60
N PRO A 169 -1.15 -7.46 6.24
CA PRO A 169 -2.55 -7.50 6.66
C PRO A 169 -2.69 -7.35 8.19
N ASP A 170 -3.80 -6.78 8.66
CA ASP A 170 -4.11 -6.73 10.10
C ASP A 170 -4.44 -8.13 10.66
N GLU A 171 -4.79 -8.19 11.95
CA GLU A 171 -5.23 -9.42 12.62
C GLU A 171 -6.49 -10.04 12.00
N SER A 172 -7.26 -9.30 11.19
CA SER A 172 -8.42 -9.79 10.44
C SER A 172 -8.10 -10.15 8.99
N GLY A 173 -6.83 -10.06 8.59
CA GLY A 173 -6.36 -10.36 7.24
C GLY A 173 -6.68 -9.26 6.22
N GLU A 174 -7.06 -8.05 6.66
CA GLU A 174 -7.36 -6.92 5.79
C GLU A 174 -6.10 -6.10 5.52
N THR A 175 -5.91 -5.66 4.27
CA THR A 175 -4.77 -4.80 3.90
C THR A 175 -5.01 -3.36 4.31
N LEU A 176 -3.93 -2.57 4.41
CA LEU A 176 -4.03 -1.13 4.65
C LEU A 176 -4.94 -0.40 3.65
N LEU A 177 -5.04 -0.90 2.42
CA LEU A 177 -5.90 -0.33 1.37
C LEU A 177 -7.36 -0.50 1.78
N MET A 178 -7.72 -1.71 2.22
CA MET A 178 -9.08 -2.04 2.63
C MET A 178 -9.50 -1.23 3.86
N GLU A 179 -8.63 -1.11 4.86
CA GLU A 179 -8.90 -0.30 6.06
C GLU A 179 -9.04 1.19 5.76
N VAL A 180 -8.15 1.77 4.95
CA VAL A 180 -8.22 3.18 4.55
C VAL A 180 -9.50 3.48 3.77
N ILE A 181 -9.96 2.53 2.95
CA ILE A 181 -11.24 2.65 2.27
C ILE A 181 -12.38 2.62 3.29
N ASP A 182 -12.44 1.63 4.19
CA ASP A 182 -13.55 1.49 5.15
C ASP A 182 -13.64 2.69 6.11
N CYS A 183 -12.50 3.19 6.57
CA CYS A 183 -12.42 4.34 7.48
C CYS A 183 -12.86 5.66 6.82
N SER A 184 -12.90 5.73 5.48
CA SER A 184 -13.37 6.91 4.74
C SER A 184 -14.90 7.03 4.78
N SER A 185 -15.45 7.24 5.96
CA SER A 185 -16.90 7.31 6.15
C SER A 185 -17.49 8.55 5.42
N THR A 186 -18.30 8.27 4.40
CA THR A 186 -19.45 9.08 3.94
C THR A 186 -19.22 10.44 3.25
N ASN A 187 -18.00 10.98 3.20
CA ASN A 187 -17.77 12.17 2.37
C ASN A 187 -17.52 11.75 0.91
N LYS A 188 -18.33 12.28 -0.01
CA LYS A 188 -18.32 12.05 -1.47
C LYS A 188 -17.03 12.49 -2.19
N LYS A 189 -15.90 12.58 -1.48
CA LYS A 189 -14.60 12.98 -2.01
C LYS A 189 -13.78 11.71 -2.27
N LYS A 190 -13.11 11.72 -3.43
CA LYS A 190 -12.07 10.78 -3.83
C LYS A 190 -11.15 10.44 -2.66
N ASN A 191 -11.00 9.16 -2.32
CA ASN A 191 -10.05 8.69 -1.32
C ASN A 191 -8.61 8.78 -1.86
N GLN A 192 -7.99 9.95 -1.71
CA GLN A 192 -6.63 10.25 -2.17
C GLN A 192 -5.59 9.33 -1.53
N ILE A 193 -5.74 8.96 -0.25
CA ILE A 193 -4.80 8.05 0.41
C ILE A 193 -4.89 6.66 -0.23
N ALA A 194 -6.09 6.15 -0.53
CA ALA A 194 -6.24 4.88 -1.24
C ALA A 194 -5.60 4.93 -2.64
N HIS A 195 -5.80 6.00 -3.40
CA HIS A 195 -5.12 6.18 -4.69
C HIS A 195 -3.60 6.28 -4.54
N TRP A 196 -3.11 7.02 -3.55
CA TRP A 196 -1.68 7.13 -3.28
C TRP A 196 -1.07 5.78 -2.91
N LEU A 197 -1.76 4.97 -2.11
CA LEU A 197 -1.31 3.62 -1.76
C LEU A 197 -1.20 2.72 -3.00
N LEU A 198 -2.15 2.82 -3.94
CA LEU A 198 -2.07 2.13 -5.23
C LEU A 198 -0.90 2.63 -6.09
N GLU A 199 -0.67 3.95 -6.12
CA GLU A 199 0.48 4.56 -6.81
C GLU A 199 1.82 4.14 -6.20
N GLN A 200 1.87 3.85 -4.89
CA GLN A 200 3.03 3.28 -4.20
C GLN A 200 3.16 1.76 -4.38
N GLY A 201 2.31 1.13 -5.20
CA GLY A 201 2.42 -0.28 -5.57
C GLY A 201 1.73 -1.26 -4.62
N MET A 202 0.80 -0.81 -3.77
CA MET A 202 0.05 -1.72 -2.91
C MET A 202 -0.93 -2.57 -3.72
N ASP A 203 -0.96 -3.88 -3.49
CA ASP A 203 -1.70 -4.83 -4.31
C ASP A 203 -3.24 -4.62 -4.22
N PRO A 204 -3.92 -4.24 -5.32
CA PRO A 204 -5.37 -4.13 -5.37
C PRO A 204 -6.09 -5.48 -5.49
N LEU A 205 -5.39 -6.56 -5.87
CA LEU A 205 -5.94 -7.87 -6.17
C LEU A 205 -6.02 -8.79 -4.95
N TYR A 206 -5.33 -8.43 -3.87
CA TYR A 206 -5.32 -9.18 -2.62
C TYR A 206 -6.75 -9.51 -2.14
N VAL A 207 -6.92 -10.76 -1.72
CA VAL A 207 -8.16 -11.30 -1.16
C VAL A 207 -7.90 -11.69 0.29
N SER A 208 -8.63 -11.11 1.24
CA SER A 208 -8.50 -11.47 2.66
C SER A 208 -8.95 -12.91 2.92
N GLU A 209 -8.61 -13.44 4.09
CA GLU A 209 -9.03 -14.79 4.50
C GLU A 209 -10.56 -14.94 4.45
N ALA A 210 -11.28 -13.87 4.83
CA ALA A 210 -12.74 -13.77 4.75
C ALA A 210 -13.28 -13.59 3.32
N GLY A 211 -12.45 -13.61 2.28
CA GLY A 211 -12.84 -13.46 0.88
C GLY A 211 -13.14 -12.01 0.46
N ARG A 212 -12.73 -11.01 1.25
CA ARG A 212 -12.98 -9.59 0.95
C ARG A 212 -11.87 -9.02 0.08
N THR A 213 -12.20 -7.99 -0.69
CA THR A 213 -11.27 -7.32 -1.60
C THR A 213 -11.45 -5.81 -1.50
N ALA A 214 -10.46 -5.04 -1.97
CA ALA A 214 -10.57 -3.58 -2.01
C ALA A 214 -11.83 -3.11 -2.77
N LEU A 215 -12.28 -3.88 -3.77
CA LEU A 215 -13.50 -3.58 -4.51
C LEU A 215 -14.77 -3.70 -3.64
N HIS A 216 -14.85 -4.70 -2.75
CA HIS A 216 -15.97 -4.82 -1.80
C HIS A 216 -16.09 -3.57 -0.94
N TYR A 217 -14.98 -3.12 -0.37
CA TYR A 217 -14.90 -1.90 0.45
C TYR A 217 -15.24 -0.65 -0.35
N ALA A 218 -14.68 -0.47 -1.55
CA ALA A 218 -14.98 0.68 -2.40
C ALA A 218 -16.47 0.73 -2.80
N CYS A 219 -17.07 -0.43 -3.06
CA CYS A 219 -18.50 -0.59 -3.34
C CYS A 219 -19.38 -0.29 -2.11
N LYS A 220 -18.98 -0.73 -0.92
CA LYS A 220 -19.66 -0.47 0.37
C LYS A 220 -19.63 1.01 0.73
N VAL A 221 -18.50 1.70 0.54
CA VAL A 221 -18.35 3.14 0.82
C VAL A 221 -18.99 4.00 -0.28
N GLY A 222 -18.97 3.53 -1.52
CA GLY A 222 -19.54 4.23 -2.68
C GLY A 222 -18.61 5.24 -3.33
N ASP A 223 -17.30 4.99 -3.30
CA ASP A 223 -16.30 5.80 -4.01
C ASP A 223 -16.24 5.36 -5.48
N LEU A 224 -16.96 6.10 -6.35
CA LEU A 224 -17.03 5.79 -7.78
C LEU A 224 -15.67 5.89 -8.48
N ASP A 225 -14.84 6.85 -8.11
CA ASP A 225 -13.56 7.07 -8.75
C ASP A 225 -12.60 5.93 -8.40
N LEU A 226 -12.57 5.53 -7.12
CA LEU A 226 -11.80 4.38 -6.69
C LEU A 226 -12.31 3.07 -7.30
N VAL A 227 -13.62 2.87 -7.40
CA VAL A 227 -14.19 1.69 -8.12
C VAL A 227 -13.67 1.67 -9.57
N LYS A 228 -13.70 2.79 -10.29
CA LYS A 228 -13.19 2.84 -11.67
C LYS A 228 -11.71 2.50 -11.74
N THR A 229 -10.90 3.04 -10.82
CA THR A 229 -9.47 2.71 -10.73
C THR A 229 -9.27 1.22 -10.47
N LEU A 230 -9.93 0.64 -9.46
CA LEU A 230 -9.82 -0.79 -9.16
C LEU A 230 -10.26 -1.67 -10.34
N LEU A 231 -11.36 -1.31 -11.02
CA LEU A 231 -11.82 -2.02 -12.22
C LEU A 231 -10.80 -1.94 -13.37
N SER A 232 -10.13 -0.81 -13.55
CA SER A 232 -9.06 -0.67 -14.56
C SER A 232 -7.82 -1.51 -14.22
N LEU A 233 -7.58 -1.76 -12.93
CA LEU A 233 -6.54 -2.67 -12.43
C LEU A 233 -6.98 -4.15 -12.53
N GLY A 234 -8.25 -4.39 -12.87
CA GLY A 234 -8.82 -5.69 -13.18
C GLY A 234 -8.95 -6.65 -12.01
N VAL A 235 -9.37 -6.09 -10.88
CA VAL A 235 -9.91 -6.84 -9.73
C VAL A 235 -11.06 -7.76 -10.15
N ASP A 236 -11.23 -8.89 -9.44
CA ASP A 236 -12.38 -9.78 -9.65
C ASP A 236 -13.68 -9.10 -9.22
N THR A 237 -14.57 -8.86 -10.19
CA THR A 237 -15.86 -8.19 -9.98
C THR A 237 -16.94 -9.11 -9.40
N ASN A 238 -16.69 -10.41 -9.35
CA ASN A 238 -17.60 -11.43 -8.85
C ASN A 238 -17.04 -12.19 -7.63
N ALA A 239 -15.94 -11.71 -7.04
CA ALA A 239 -15.39 -12.24 -5.81
C ALA A 239 -16.48 -12.37 -4.74
N ARG A 240 -16.42 -13.46 -3.95
CA ARG A 240 -17.45 -13.80 -2.97
C ARG A 240 -16.84 -13.81 -1.58
N ILE A 241 -17.50 -13.13 -0.66
CA ILE A 241 -17.15 -13.13 0.76
C ILE A 241 -17.44 -14.52 1.34
N LYS A 242 -16.47 -15.07 2.05
CA LYS A 242 -16.52 -16.40 2.67
C LYS A 242 -17.05 -16.35 4.10
N GLU A 243 -16.82 -15.23 4.80
CA GLU A 243 -17.18 -15.08 6.21
C GLU A 243 -17.81 -13.72 6.49
N GLU A 244 -18.93 -13.72 7.20
CA GLU A 244 -19.60 -12.49 7.63
C GLU A 244 -18.71 -11.67 8.59
N GLY A 245 -18.87 -10.35 8.57
CA GLY A 245 -18.09 -9.44 9.41
C GLY A 245 -17.69 -8.15 8.70
N ASN A 246 -17.21 -7.16 9.44
CA ASN A 246 -16.87 -5.81 8.93
C ASN A 246 -18.00 -5.17 8.10
N GLY A 247 -19.27 -5.49 8.42
CA GLY A 247 -20.44 -5.03 7.65
C GLY A 247 -20.63 -5.75 6.31
N PHE A 248 -20.12 -6.96 6.16
CA PHE A 248 -20.38 -7.77 4.98
C PHE A 248 -21.14 -9.04 5.34
N GLU A 249 -22.06 -9.43 4.47
CA GLU A 249 -22.77 -10.71 4.52
C GLU A 249 -21.99 -11.80 3.78
N GLU A 250 -22.07 -13.04 4.27
CA GLU A 250 -21.51 -14.21 3.59
C GLU A 250 -22.11 -14.37 2.19
N GLY A 251 -21.27 -14.67 1.20
CA GLY A 251 -21.65 -14.84 -0.20
C GLY A 251 -21.90 -13.53 -0.96
N ALA A 252 -21.84 -12.37 -0.30
CA ALA A 252 -21.95 -11.09 -0.97
C ALA A 252 -20.81 -10.90 -1.97
N SER A 253 -21.14 -10.37 -3.14
CA SER A 253 -20.18 -9.87 -4.14
C SER A 253 -20.13 -8.35 -4.14
N PRO A 254 -19.17 -7.71 -4.84
CA PRO A 254 -19.07 -6.26 -4.86
C PRO A 254 -20.37 -5.57 -5.32
N ILE A 255 -21.12 -6.15 -6.26
CA ILE A 255 -22.41 -5.60 -6.68
C ILE A 255 -23.49 -5.69 -5.60
N ASP A 256 -23.46 -6.76 -4.79
CA ASP A 256 -24.39 -6.97 -3.67
C ASP A 256 -24.14 -5.90 -2.58
N CYS A 257 -22.87 -5.59 -2.30
CA CYS A 257 -22.50 -4.51 -1.38
C CYS A 257 -23.05 -3.14 -1.81
N VAL A 258 -23.11 -2.85 -3.12
CA VAL A 258 -23.71 -1.60 -3.61
C VAL A 258 -25.23 -1.59 -3.38
N ILE A 259 -25.89 -2.73 -3.61
CA ILE A 259 -27.34 -2.86 -3.46
C ILE A 259 -27.76 -2.72 -2.00
N GLU A 260 -27.00 -3.31 -1.09
CA GLU A 260 -27.22 -3.27 0.36
C GLU A 260 -27.01 -1.86 0.93
N TYR A 261 -25.86 -1.24 0.63
CA TYR A 261 -25.44 0.02 1.26
C TYR A 261 -25.91 1.30 0.54
N GLY A 262 -26.45 1.21 -0.68
CA GLY A 262 -26.88 2.40 -1.40
C GLY A 262 -27.55 2.12 -2.75
N LYS A 263 -28.85 1.84 -2.73
CA LYS A 263 -29.71 1.67 -3.93
C LYS A 263 -29.64 2.83 -4.95
N ASP A 264 -29.18 4.02 -4.52
CA ASP A 264 -29.03 5.21 -5.36
C ASP A 264 -27.66 5.33 -6.05
N ARG A 265 -26.72 4.40 -5.84
CA ARG A 265 -25.38 4.39 -6.46
C ARG A 265 -25.42 3.84 -7.90
N LYS A 266 -26.32 4.39 -8.72
CA LYS A 266 -26.58 3.93 -10.10
C LYS A 266 -25.34 3.96 -11.00
N ALA A 267 -24.44 4.94 -10.80
CA ALA A 267 -23.20 5.03 -11.55
C ALA A 267 -22.26 3.85 -11.26
N ILE A 268 -22.09 3.47 -9.99
CA ILE A 268 -21.25 2.34 -9.59
C ILE A 268 -21.84 1.03 -10.12
N LEU A 269 -23.16 0.85 -10.01
CA LEU A 269 -23.84 -0.33 -10.60
C LEU A 269 -23.63 -0.42 -12.12
N ALA A 270 -23.64 0.71 -12.83
CA ALA A 270 -23.41 0.74 -14.26
C ALA A 270 -21.97 0.34 -14.62
N GLU A 271 -20.97 0.86 -13.89
CA GLU A 271 -19.56 0.50 -14.09
C GLU A 271 -19.32 -0.98 -13.78
N LEU A 272 -19.83 -1.49 -12.65
CA LEU A 272 -19.71 -2.89 -12.28
C LEU A 272 -20.35 -3.81 -13.33
N LYS A 273 -21.56 -3.50 -13.82
CA LYS A 273 -22.22 -4.27 -14.88
C LYS A 273 -21.47 -4.23 -16.19
N LYS A 274 -20.89 -3.08 -16.54
CA LYS A 274 -20.03 -2.93 -17.72
C LYS A 274 -18.79 -3.82 -17.61
N ALA A 275 -18.22 -3.92 -16.41
CA ALA A 275 -17.10 -4.79 -16.08
C ALA A 275 -17.48 -6.27 -15.83
N GLY A 276 -18.74 -6.66 -16.07
CA GLY A 276 -19.17 -8.06 -16.01
C GLY A 276 -19.74 -8.54 -14.67
N ALA A 277 -19.91 -7.66 -13.67
CA ALA A 277 -20.48 -8.02 -12.37
C ALA A 277 -21.95 -8.45 -12.48
N GLY A 278 -22.33 -9.53 -11.80
CA GLY A 278 -23.72 -10.01 -11.72
C GLY A 278 -24.22 -10.77 -12.94
N LYS A 279 -23.37 -10.99 -13.95
CA LYS A 279 -23.53 -12.17 -14.82
C LYS A 279 -23.24 -13.38 -13.93
N SER A 280 -23.89 -14.53 -14.16
CA SER A 280 -23.42 -15.78 -13.56
C SER A 280 -21.90 -15.83 -13.74
N PRO A 281 -21.10 -16.37 -12.78
CA PRO A 281 -19.73 -16.74 -13.11
C PRO A 281 -19.84 -17.42 -14.47
N PRO A 282 -19.02 -17.05 -15.47
CA PRO A 282 -19.12 -17.73 -16.75
C PRO A 282 -19.23 -19.20 -16.41
N LYS A 283 -20.32 -19.88 -16.82
CA LYS A 283 -20.29 -21.35 -16.86
C LYS A 283 -18.90 -21.63 -17.39
N PRO A 284 -18.05 -22.40 -16.67
CA PRO A 284 -16.63 -22.48 -16.98
C PRO A 284 -16.54 -22.50 -18.49
N ALA A 285 -15.89 -21.49 -19.08
CA ALA A 285 -16.06 -21.17 -20.51
C ALA A 285 -15.64 -22.33 -21.43
N LEU A 286 -15.18 -23.42 -20.82
CA LEU A 286 -14.87 -24.68 -21.39
C LEU A 286 -15.77 -25.76 -20.74
N ASP A 287 -16.77 -26.25 -21.48
CA ASP A 287 -17.34 -27.57 -21.23
C ASP A 287 -16.24 -28.57 -21.62
N ILE A 288 -15.34 -28.86 -20.67
CA ILE A 288 -14.16 -29.70 -20.85
C ILE A 288 -14.59 -31.15 -20.71
N LYS A 289 -14.52 -31.89 -21.82
CA LYS A 289 -14.57 -33.35 -21.78
C LYS A 289 -13.16 -33.88 -21.94
N ILE A 290 -12.71 -34.71 -20.99
CA ILE A 290 -11.39 -35.36 -21.04
C ILE A 290 -11.61 -36.81 -21.47
N GLU A 291 -11.11 -37.16 -22.65
CA GLU A 291 -10.99 -38.54 -23.13
C GLU A 291 -9.54 -38.76 -23.58
N ASP A 292 -8.91 -39.84 -23.11
CA ASP A 292 -7.56 -40.25 -23.49
C ASP A 292 -6.51 -39.12 -23.43
N ASN A 293 -6.51 -38.34 -22.35
CA ASN A 293 -5.60 -37.21 -22.11
C ASN A 293 -5.70 -36.06 -23.12
N VAL A 294 -6.83 -35.94 -23.82
CA VAL A 294 -7.14 -34.79 -24.68
C VAL A 294 -8.34 -34.03 -24.12
N ILE A 295 -8.18 -32.71 -23.97
CA ILE A 295 -9.24 -31.79 -23.54
C ILE A 295 -10.07 -31.37 -24.76
N TYR A 296 -11.32 -31.81 -24.81
CA TYR A 296 -12.29 -31.41 -25.83
C TYR A 296 -13.13 -30.24 -25.32
N LEU A 297 -13.00 -29.10 -26.00
CA LEU A 297 -13.76 -27.87 -25.83
C LEU A 297 -15.11 -27.95 -26.56
N GLN A 298 -16.26 -28.07 -25.88
CA GLN A 298 -17.57 -28.06 -26.54
C GLN A 298 -18.37 -26.76 -26.38
N GLY A 299 -18.49 -26.00 -27.49
CA GLY A 299 -19.50 -24.94 -27.80
C GLY A 299 -19.22 -23.52 -27.23
N LYS A 300 -19.57 -22.39 -27.85
CA LYS A 300 -19.99 -22.04 -29.23
C LYS A 300 -19.05 -20.96 -29.77
N ASP A 301 -18.53 -21.25 -30.97
CA ASP A 301 -17.85 -20.39 -31.94
C ASP A 301 -16.55 -19.70 -31.49
N ARG A 302 -15.44 -20.44 -31.66
CA ARG A 302 -14.04 -20.01 -31.59
C ARG A 302 -13.76 -18.66 -32.26
N LYS A 303 -14.57 -18.28 -33.25
CA LYS A 303 -14.51 -17.01 -33.97
C LYS A 303 -14.82 -15.78 -33.11
N ALA A 304 -15.78 -15.88 -32.18
CA ALA A 304 -16.18 -14.76 -31.33
C ALA A 304 -15.12 -14.42 -30.27
N ILE A 305 -14.42 -15.44 -29.76
CA ILE A 305 -13.31 -15.31 -28.81
C ILE A 305 -12.12 -14.61 -29.49
N LEU A 306 -11.82 -14.98 -30.73
CA LEU A 306 -10.76 -14.36 -31.52
C LEU A 306 -11.09 -12.93 -31.97
N GLU A 307 -12.36 -12.59 -32.19
CA GLU A 307 -12.81 -11.24 -32.56
C GLU A 307 -12.70 -10.22 -31.41
N GLU A 308 -12.92 -10.63 -30.15
CA GLU A 308 -12.74 -9.77 -28.97
C GLU A 308 -11.26 -9.46 -28.69
N MET A 309 -10.38 -10.47 -28.80
CA MET A 309 -8.94 -10.28 -28.64
C MET A 309 -8.36 -9.36 -29.72
N LEU A 310 -8.87 -9.45 -30.95
CA LEU A 310 -8.47 -8.62 -32.11
C LEU A 310 -8.94 -7.15 -31.98
N GLN A 311 -10.03 -6.90 -31.26
CA GLN A 311 -10.55 -5.54 -31.06
C GLN A 311 -9.68 -4.76 -30.06
N ILE A 312 -9.12 -5.43 -29.06
CA ILE A 312 -8.17 -4.86 -28.08
C ILE A 312 -6.85 -4.46 -28.78
N THR A 313 -6.40 -5.22 -29.78
CA THR A 313 -5.18 -4.96 -30.54
C THR A 313 -5.34 -3.85 -31.59
N LYS A 314 -6.56 -3.65 -32.13
CA LYS A 314 -6.84 -2.59 -33.13
C LYS A 314 -6.70 -1.18 -32.58
N ASP A 315 -7.01 -0.97 -31.31
CA ASP A 315 -6.95 0.36 -30.69
C ASP A 315 -5.49 0.84 -30.47
N LEU A 316 -4.54 -0.09 -30.38
CA LEU A 316 -3.10 0.19 -30.23
C LEU A 316 -2.39 0.57 -31.56
N LYS A 317 -3.02 0.30 -32.71
CA LYS A 317 -2.36 0.31 -34.03
C LYS A 317 -2.36 1.66 -34.76
N THR A 318 -2.89 2.73 -34.17
CA THR A 318 -3.17 3.98 -34.91
C THR A 318 -1.94 4.85 -35.21
N ASN A 319 -0.71 4.52 -34.76
CA ASN A 319 0.36 5.52 -34.71
C ASN A 319 1.66 5.37 -35.54
N VAL A 320 2.14 4.23 -36.03
CA VAL A 320 3.47 4.26 -36.72
C VAL A 320 3.64 3.15 -37.79
N PHE A 321 3.91 3.60 -39.02
CA PHE A 321 4.28 2.92 -40.28
C PHE A 321 5.71 2.28 -40.23
N SER A 322 6.30 1.51 -41.16
CA SER A 322 5.97 0.66 -42.35
C SER A 322 7.26 0.43 -43.22
N HIS A 323 7.48 -0.81 -43.73
CA HIS A 323 8.13 -1.21 -45.02
C HIS A 323 9.47 -2.05 -44.98
N PRO A 324 9.99 -2.56 -46.13
CA PRO A 324 10.09 -3.99 -46.49
C PRO A 324 11.53 -4.57 -46.54
N ASP A 325 11.65 -5.88 -46.32
CA ASP A 325 12.38 -6.83 -47.19
C ASP A 325 12.72 -8.08 -46.37
N TYR A 326 11.82 -9.07 -46.27
CA TYR A 326 12.17 -10.45 -45.89
C TYR A 326 11.09 -11.45 -46.35
N GLU A 327 11.50 -12.42 -47.18
CA GLU A 327 10.82 -13.69 -47.57
C GLU A 327 11.80 -14.82 -47.11
N ASP A 328 11.48 -16.03 -46.65
CA ASP A 328 10.25 -16.83 -46.56
C ASP A 328 10.57 -18.05 -45.64
N HIS A 329 9.74 -18.38 -44.63
CA HIS A 329 9.40 -19.73 -44.14
C HIS A 329 8.33 -19.64 -43.02
N ASP A 330 7.15 -20.21 -43.28
CA ASP A 330 5.88 -19.95 -42.57
C ASP A 330 5.62 -20.79 -41.30
N LEU A 331 5.34 -20.07 -40.21
CA LEU A 331 4.06 -20.16 -39.47
C LEU A 331 3.52 -18.73 -39.40
N ILE A 332 2.46 -18.45 -40.18
CA ILE A 332 1.92 -17.10 -40.41
C ILE A 332 0.95 -16.70 -39.29
N TRP A 333 1.30 -15.64 -38.54
CA TRP A 333 0.34 -14.67 -38.01
C TRP A 333 0.43 -13.40 -38.87
N GLU A 334 -0.55 -13.14 -39.75
CA GLU A 334 -0.59 -11.90 -40.55
C GLU A 334 -1.14 -10.73 -39.72
N PHE A 335 -0.26 -9.85 -39.25
CA PHE A 335 -0.62 -8.51 -38.79
C PHE A 335 -0.07 -7.47 -39.80
N PRO A 336 -0.89 -6.55 -40.36
CA PRO A 336 -0.36 -5.56 -41.31
C PRO A 336 0.37 -4.41 -40.57
N GLY A 337 1.69 -4.41 -40.47
CA GLY A 337 2.50 -3.35 -39.83
C GLY A 337 3.72 -3.93 -39.09
N GLU A 338 4.82 -3.17 -39.02
CA GLU A 338 6.18 -3.62 -38.62
C GLU A 338 6.29 -4.31 -37.24
N GLU A 339 7.32 -5.16 -37.12
CA GLU A 339 7.79 -5.84 -35.92
C GLU A 339 7.87 -4.92 -34.69
N ILE A 340 7.42 -5.43 -33.54
CA ILE A 340 7.57 -4.77 -32.24
C ILE A 340 8.93 -5.19 -31.67
N ASP A 341 9.77 -4.20 -31.36
CA ASP A 341 11.00 -4.41 -30.60
C ASP A 341 10.65 -4.66 -29.11
N GLU A 342 10.81 -5.91 -28.66
CA GLU A 342 10.53 -6.31 -27.28
C GLU A 342 11.42 -5.58 -26.27
N LEU A 343 12.67 -5.27 -26.63
CA LEU A 343 13.60 -4.52 -25.78
C LEU A 343 13.11 -3.10 -25.56
N ASP A 344 12.63 -2.43 -26.61
CA ASP A 344 12.04 -1.08 -26.51
C ASP A 344 10.75 -1.09 -25.67
N PHE A 345 9.91 -2.12 -25.84
CA PHE A 345 8.71 -2.32 -25.02
C PHE A 345 9.05 -2.45 -23.53
N PHE A 346 9.97 -3.36 -23.15
CA PHE A 346 10.33 -3.57 -21.75
C PHE A 346 11.15 -2.43 -21.16
N THR A 347 12.00 -1.76 -21.93
CA THR A 347 12.71 -0.55 -21.51
C THR A 347 11.71 0.58 -21.21
N LYS A 348 10.63 0.70 -21.99
CA LYS A 348 9.55 1.66 -21.72
C LYS A 348 8.73 1.31 -20.48
N CYS A 349 8.53 0.02 -20.17
CA CYS A 349 7.91 -0.44 -18.92
C CYS A 349 8.67 0.02 -17.66
N VAL A 350 10.00 0.19 -17.76
CA VAL A 350 10.83 0.72 -16.66
C VAL A 350 10.56 2.22 -16.45
N SER A 351 10.31 2.98 -17.52
CA SER A 351 10.08 4.43 -17.45
C SER A 351 8.61 4.86 -17.29
N GLU A 352 7.63 3.99 -17.60
CA GLU A 352 6.20 4.31 -17.61
C GLU A 352 5.41 3.50 -16.57
N SER A 353 4.87 4.19 -15.55
CA SER A 353 4.16 3.59 -14.41
C SER A 353 2.93 2.76 -14.79
N ASP A 354 2.25 3.15 -15.87
CA ASP A 354 0.97 2.58 -16.26
C ASP A 354 1.15 1.21 -16.95
N ILE A 355 2.28 1.00 -17.62
CA ILE A 355 2.63 -0.24 -18.32
C ILE A 355 3.24 -1.25 -17.34
N ARG A 356 4.02 -0.75 -16.37
CA ARG A 356 4.61 -1.55 -15.28
C ARG A 356 3.61 -2.43 -14.55
N SER A 357 2.44 -1.87 -14.23
CA SER A 357 1.37 -2.56 -13.51
C SER A 357 0.71 -3.68 -14.33
N LEU A 358 0.70 -3.55 -15.66
CA LEU A 358 0.13 -4.53 -16.58
C LEU A 358 1.06 -5.73 -16.77
N VAL A 359 2.37 -5.48 -16.89
CA VAL A 359 3.40 -6.52 -17.00
C VAL A 359 3.50 -7.33 -15.72
N ALA A 360 3.49 -6.66 -14.56
CA ALA A 360 3.44 -7.33 -13.26
C ALA A 360 2.25 -8.28 -13.17
N ARG A 361 1.06 -7.82 -13.55
CA ARG A 361 -0.17 -8.61 -13.53
C ARG A 361 -0.14 -9.82 -14.46
N TYR A 362 0.44 -9.68 -15.66
CA TYR A 362 0.56 -10.79 -16.61
C TYR A 362 1.53 -11.86 -16.09
N VAL A 363 2.68 -11.44 -15.55
CA VAL A 363 3.71 -12.36 -15.04
C VAL A 363 3.25 -13.05 -13.75
N SER A 364 2.65 -12.34 -12.78
CA SER A 364 2.14 -12.94 -11.55
C SER A 364 1.10 -14.03 -11.84
N GLN A 365 0.20 -13.82 -12.80
CA GLN A 365 -0.80 -14.82 -13.16
C GLN A 365 -0.20 -16.09 -13.77
N ILE A 366 0.87 -15.96 -14.55
CA ILE A 366 1.59 -17.10 -15.11
C ILE A 366 2.33 -17.86 -14.00
N LEU A 367 2.99 -17.15 -13.09
CA LEU A 367 3.76 -17.75 -12.00
C LEU A 367 2.88 -18.40 -10.92
N GLU A 368 1.75 -17.80 -10.57
CA GLU A 368 0.75 -18.36 -9.65
C GLU A 368 0.07 -19.62 -10.22
N ALA A 369 -0.16 -19.64 -11.54
CA ALA A 369 -0.64 -20.83 -12.22
C ALA A 369 0.39 -21.97 -12.15
N ASN A 370 1.68 -21.65 -12.26
CA ASN A 370 2.78 -22.62 -12.17
C ASN A 370 2.98 -23.21 -10.77
N GLU A 371 2.71 -22.45 -9.70
CA GLU A 371 2.95 -22.92 -8.32
C GLU A 371 1.87 -23.88 -7.79
N LYS A 372 0.70 -23.94 -8.44
CA LYS A 372 -0.43 -24.80 -8.03
C LYS A 372 -0.40 -26.22 -8.60
N GLU A 373 0.40 -26.50 -9.63
CA GLU A 373 0.45 -27.82 -10.30
C GLU A 373 1.84 -28.47 -10.17
N GLU A 374 2.03 -29.34 -9.18
CA GLU A 374 3.32 -30.03 -8.91
C GLU A 374 3.75 -31.10 -9.96
N GLU A 375 3.15 -31.23 -11.15
CA GLU A 375 3.72 -32.08 -12.21
C GLU A 375 3.22 -31.76 -13.66
N THR A 376 4.21 -31.49 -14.52
CA THR A 376 4.30 -31.54 -16.01
C THR A 376 3.33 -30.70 -16.89
N ILE A 377 3.93 -29.64 -17.43
CA ILE A 377 3.42 -28.64 -18.38
C ILE A 377 3.10 -29.22 -19.77
N TYR A 378 2.03 -28.70 -20.41
CA TYR A 378 1.92 -28.59 -21.87
C TYR A 378 1.68 -27.11 -22.25
N VAL A 379 2.75 -26.33 -22.17
CA VAL A 379 2.92 -25.03 -22.83
C VAL A 379 3.87 -25.34 -23.97
N HIS A 380 3.46 -25.10 -25.21
CA HIS A 380 4.28 -25.44 -26.38
C HIS A 380 5.57 -24.60 -26.38
N ASP A 381 6.71 -25.30 -26.46
CA ASP A 381 8.11 -25.02 -26.83
C ASP A 381 8.80 -23.65 -26.61
N GLU A 382 8.16 -22.55 -26.23
CA GLU A 382 8.83 -21.22 -26.33
C GLU A 382 8.69 -20.31 -25.09
N LEU A 383 8.09 -20.77 -23.99
CA LEU A 383 7.80 -19.91 -22.83
C LEU A 383 8.32 -20.43 -21.51
N GLU A 384 9.15 -19.62 -20.89
CA GLU A 384 9.96 -20.01 -19.76
C GLU A 384 9.80 -19.06 -18.59
N ALA A 385 9.33 -19.64 -17.50
CA ALA A 385 9.01 -18.93 -16.27
C ALA A 385 10.16 -18.07 -15.74
N GLY A 386 11.42 -18.47 -15.97
CA GLY A 386 12.60 -17.69 -15.60
C GLY A 386 12.75 -16.38 -16.39
N GLY A 387 12.46 -16.39 -17.70
CA GLY A 387 12.47 -15.19 -18.53
C GLY A 387 11.42 -14.17 -18.10
N TYR A 388 10.22 -14.65 -17.78
CA TYR A 388 9.15 -13.79 -17.26
C TYR A 388 9.44 -13.22 -15.88
N ALA A 389 9.99 -14.03 -14.98
CA ALA A 389 10.42 -13.55 -13.66
C ALA A 389 11.49 -12.48 -13.78
N MET A 390 12.45 -12.62 -14.71
CA MET A 390 13.47 -11.60 -15.01
C MET A 390 12.84 -10.30 -15.52
N GLN A 391 11.91 -10.41 -16.47
CA GLN A 391 11.22 -9.24 -17.04
C GLN A 391 10.38 -8.50 -15.99
N ALA A 392 9.67 -9.22 -15.12
CA ALA A 392 8.92 -8.62 -14.02
C ALA A 392 9.84 -7.99 -12.97
N LEU A 393 10.96 -8.64 -12.64
CA LEU A 393 11.97 -8.10 -11.74
C LEU A 393 12.51 -6.76 -12.24
N VAL A 394 12.88 -6.68 -13.53
CA VAL A 394 13.39 -5.47 -14.17
C VAL A 394 12.33 -4.37 -14.25
N ALA A 395 11.10 -4.72 -14.65
CA ALA A 395 10.02 -3.75 -14.79
C ALA A 395 9.57 -3.18 -13.44
N THR A 396 9.47 -4.02 -12.41
CA THR A 396 8.85 -3.65 -11.12
C THR A 396 9.85 -3.19 -10.06
N GLY A 397 11.11 -3.63 -10.13
CA GLY A 397 12.09 -3.38 -9.07
C GLY A 397 11.75 -4.06 -7.73
N ASN A 398 10.84 -5.05 -7.73
CA ASN A 398 10.45 -5.78 -6.52
C ASN A 398 11.39 -6.98 -6.29
N ALA A 399 11.97 -7.03 -5.10
CA ALA A 399 12.90 -8.09 -4.67
C ALA A 399 12.24 -9.48 -4.56
N GLU A 400 10.91 -9.57 -4.43
CA GLU A 400 10.18 -10.85 -4.43
C GLU A 400 10.39 -11.62 -5.75
N TYR A 401 10.53 -10.92 -6.87
CA TYR A 401 10.85 -11.56 -8.14
C TYR A 401 12.30 -12.06 -8.23
N LEU A 402 13.20 -11.67 -7.31
CA LEU A 402 14.53 -12.30 -7.20
C LEU A 402 14.40 -13.75 -6.73
N GLU A 403 13.50 -14.03 -5.79
CA GLU A 403 13.26 -15.38 -5.27
C GLU A 403 12.60 -16.25 -6.34
N LEU A 404 11.63 -15.70 -7.08
CA LEU A 404 10.98 -16.37 -8.21
C LEU A 404 11.93 -16.60 -9.38
N LEU A 405 12.75 -15.60 -9.71
CA LEU A 405 13.80 -15.76 -10.71
C LEU A 405 14.77 -16.85 -10.27
N ALA A 406 15.31 -16.82 -9.05
CA ALA A 406 16.18 -17.88 -8.55
C ALA A 406 15.54 -19.28 -8.60
N LYS A 407 14.21 -19.38 -8.41
CA LYS A 407 13.45 -20.62 -8.52
C LYS A 407 13.33 -21.13 -9.96
N TYR A 408 13.13 -20.24 -10.93
CA TYR A 408 12.81 -20.60 -12.33
C TYR A 408 13.91 -20.30 -13.34
N ILE A 409 15.07 -19.78 -12.92
CA ILE A 409 16.16 -19.39 -13.83
C ILE A 409 16.75 -20.57 -14.62
N HIS A 410 16.69 -21.78 -14.06
CA HIS A 410 17.17 -23.00 -14.72
C HIS A 410 16.21 -23.52 -15.79
N SER A 411 14.99 -22.98 -15.85
CA SER A 411 14.04 -23.22 -16.93
C SER A 411 14.10 -22.06 -17.92
N ILE A 412 15.30 -21.53 -18.20
CA ILE A 412 15.57 -20.57 -19.27
C ILE A 412 16.32 -21.29 -20.41
N ASP A 413 15.89 -21.03 -21.64
CA ASP A 413 16.13 -21.61 -22.95
C ASP A 413 16.60 -20.42 -23.75
N ILE A 414 17.88 -20.58 -24.04
CA ILE A 414 18.77 -19.55 -24.50
C ILE A 414 18.44 -19.18 -25.94
N GLU A 415 17.75 -20.06 -26.67
CA GLU A 415 17.32 -19.80 -28.05
C GLU A 415 16.13 -18.82 -28.12
N HIS A 416 15.37 -18.64 -27.02
CA HIS A 416 14.14 -17.84 -26.98
C HIS A 416 14.23 -16.55 -26.14
N THR A 417 15.35 -16.28 -25.46
CA THR A 417 15.55 -15.04 -24.69
C THR A 417 16.71 -14.21 -25.25
N VAL A 418 16.49 -13.59 -26.40
CA VAL A 418 17.50 -12.81 -27.14
C VAL A 418 18.05 -11.60 -26.33
N HIS A 419 17.38 -11.18 -25.25
CA HIS A 419 17.70 -9.95 -24.50
C HIS A 419 18.06 -10.16 -23.02
N LEU A 420 18.36 -11.39 -22.58
CA LEU A 420 18.62 -11.69 -21.17
C LEU A 420 19.82 -10.90 -20.60
N TYR A 421 20.86 -10.68 -21.42
CA TYR A 421 22.04 -9.92 -21.04
C TYR A 421 21.75 -8.44 -20.75
N GLU A 422 20.96 -7.79 -21.60
CA GLU A 422 20.61 -6.38 -21.47
C GLU A 422 19.73 -6.14 -20.24
N LEU A 423 18.79 -7.05 -19.99
CA LEU A 423 17.97 -7.04 -18.76
C LEU A 423 18.83 -7.26 -17.52
N MET A 424 19.80 -8.18 -17.56
CA MET A 424 20.72 -8.43 -16.45
C MET A 424 21.63 -7.24 -16.12
N ASP A 425 22.05 -6.45 -17.11
CA ASP A 425 22.80 -5.22 -16.87
C ASP A 425 21.96 -4.18 -16.10
N VAL A 426 20.65 -4.11 -16.38
CA VAL A 426 19.71 -3.29 -15.59
C VAL A 426 19.59 -3.82 -14.15
N VAL A 427 19.45 -5.14 -13.97
CA VAL A 427 19.40 -5.78 -12.64
C VAL A 427 20.68 -5.51 -11.85
N ARG A 428 21.86 -5.68 -12.46
CA ARG A 428 23.19 -5.43 -11.84
C ARG A 428 23.41 -3.98 -11.45
N SER A 429 22.75 -3.03 -12.12
CA SER A 429 22.79 -1.61 -11.74
C SER A 429 21.91 -1.27 -10.55
N THR A 430 20.92 -2.13 -10.25
CA THR A 430 19.85 -1.87 -9.27
C THR A 430 20.05 -2.65 -7.97
N TYR A 431 20.58 -3.88 -8.02
CA TYR A 431 20.70 -4.77 -6.86
C TYR A 431 22.16 -5.04 -6.48
N SER A 432 22.40 -5.34 -5.19
CA SER A 432 23.74 -5.61 -4.70
C SER A 432 24.27 -6.97 -5.19
N LYS A 433 25.59 -7.10 -5.27
CA LYS A 433 26.25 -8.34 -5.71
C LYS A 433 25.87 -9.54 -4.83
N GLU A 434 25.63 -9.31 -3.54
CA GLU A 434 25.21 -10.34 -2.57
C GLU A 434 23.79 -10.88 -2.86
N GLN A 435 22.87 -10.03 -3.31
CA GLN A 435 21.50 -10.42 -3.65
C GLN A 435 21.41 -11.20 -4.96
N LEU A 436 22.38 -10.99 -5.85
CA LEU A 436 22.41 -11.63 -7.17
C LEU A 436 23.27 -12.90 -7.20
N VAL A 437 23.96 -13.28 -6.11
CA VAL A 437 24.89 -14.42 -6.12
C VAL A 437 24.26 -15.70 -6.67
N SER A 438 23.09 -16.09 -6.16
CA SER A 438 22.42 -17.33 -6.60
C SER A 438 21.93 -17.28 -8.04
N ILE A 439 21.55 -16.10 -8.53
CA ILE A 439 21.08 -15.85 -9.89
C ILE A 439 22.28 -15.86 -10.85
N GLU A 440 23.37 -15.17 -10.50
CA GLU A 440 24.61 -15.11 -11.28
C GLU A 440 25.31 -16.47 -11.35
N GLU A 441 25.34 -17.24 -10.26
CA GLU A 441 25.85 -18.62 -10.25
C GLU A 441 25.02 -19.53 -11.17
N ALA A 442 23.69 -19.41 -11.15
CA ALA A 442 22.83 -20.18 -12.05
C ALA A 442 22.97 -19.76 -13.53
N LEU A 443 23.17 -18.47 -13.80
CA LEU A 443 23.49 -17.98 -15.14
C LEU A 443 24.89 -18.45 -15.60
N ASP A 444 25.88 -18.49 -14.72
CA ASP A 444 27.22 -19.05 -14.99
C ASP A 444 27.10 -20.53 -15.37
N ASP A 445 26.32 -21.31 -14.63
CA ASP A 445 26.08 -22.73 -14.89
C ASP A 445 25.35 -22.99 -16.23
N LEU A 446 24.46 -22.08 -16.64
CA LEU A 446 23.78 -22.10 -17.95
C LEU A 446 24.65 -21.57 -19.10
N GLY A 447 25.85 -21.03 -18.81
CA GLY A 447 26.73 -20.41 -19.80
C GLY A 447 26.29 -19.02 -20.26
N LEU A 448 25.49 -18.33 -19.43
CA LEU A 448 24.83 -17.05 -19.69
C LEU A 448 25.36 -15.87 -18.86
N ALA A 449 26.44 -16.04 -18.10
CA ALA A 449 26.90 -15.01 -17.18
C ALA A 449 27.67 -13.84 -17.81
N ARG A 450 28.01 -13.90 -19.11
CA ARG A 450 28.77 -12.84 -19.79
C ARG A 450 28.40 -12.53 -21.22
#